data_AF-A0A948RNL3-F1
#
_entry.id   AF-A0A948RNL3-F1
#
_cell.length_a   1.000
_cell.length_b   1.000
_cell.length_c   1.000
_cell.angle_alpha   90.00
_cell.angle_beta   90.00
_cell.angle_gamma   90.00
#
_symmetry.space_group_name_H-M   'P 1'
#
loop_
_entity.id
_entity.type
_entity.pdbx_description
1 polymer ?
#
loop_
_entity_poly.entity_id
_entity_poly.type
_entity_poly.pdbx_seq_one_letter_code
_entity_poly.pdbx_strand_id
1 'polypeptide(L)'
;TPITRSMSKKIKKFIFPSAALIASFYASVIFAIGVIIGYIGINLFCKKLVHTGKIKRVVLDYGNYNIYFHHWIIGLFILLVGFISQIIYTAPIFWIGCVGGLIFHDIYTDKKWYKVIHRKIPR
;
A
#
# COMPACT_ATOMS: atom_id res chain seq x y z
N THR A 1 -50.17 -2.37 7.96
CA THR A 1 -50.93 -1.57 6.96
C THR A 1 -49.99 -1.12 5.84
N PRO A 2 -50.47 -0.78 4.63
CA PRO A 2 -49.61 -0.32 3.52
C PRO A 2 -48.71 0.88 3.89
N ILE A 3 -49.17 1.71 4.83
CA ILE A 3 -48.45 2.87 5.37
C ILE A 3 -47.17 2.44 6.12
N THR A 4 -47.22 1.39 6.97
CA THR A 4 -46.04 0.91 7.71
C THR A 4 -45.00 0.27 6.77
N ARG A 5 -45.45 -0.38 5.70
CA ARG A 5 -44.58 -1.00 4.69
C ARG A 5 -43.87 0.04 3.81
N SER A 6 -44.54 1.15 3.48
CA SER A 6 -43.99 2.31 2.78
C SER A 6 -42.93 3.05 3.60
N MET A 7 -43.23 3.31 4.87
CA MET A 7 -42.33 4.01 5.80
C MET A 7 -41.04 3.19 6.04
N SER A 8 -41.16 1.87 6.23
CA SER A 8 -40.02 0.94 6.35
C SER A 8 -39.10 0.97 5.11
N LYS A 9 -39.66 1.02 3.89
CA LYS A 9 -38.86 1.11 2.66
C LYS A 9 -38.09 2.44 2.57
N LYS A 10 -38.70 3.57 2.93
CA LYS A 10 -38.04 4.88 2.96
C LYS A 10 -36.90 4.93 3.99
N ILE A 11 -37.13 4.39 5.19
CA ILE A 11 -36.13 4.31 6.25
C ILE A 11 -34.95 3.43 5.81
N LYS A 12 -35.20 2.23 5.27
CA LYS A 12 -34.14 1.36 4.74
C LYS A 12 -33.34 2.02 3.60
N LYS A 13 -34.01 2.76 2.71
CA LYS A 13 -33.39 3.49 1.61
C LYS A 13 -32.45 4.62 2.08
N PHE A 14 -32.67 5.17 3.27
CA PHE A 14 -31.83 6.24 3.83
C PHE A 14 -30.75 5.72 4.80
N ILE A 15 -31.06 4.70 5.61
CA ILE A 15 -30.11 4.10 6.56
C ILE A 15 -28.98 3.37 5.81
N PHE A 16 -29.29 2.64 4.74
CA PHE A 16 -28.29 1.81 4.06
C PHE A 16 -27.14 2.63 3.43
N PRO A 17 -27.39 3.72 2.67
CA PRO A 17 -26.32 4.58 2.17
C PRO A 17 -25.56 5.29 3.30
N SER A 18 -26.27 5.71 4.35
CA SER A 18 -25.66 6.43 5.48
C SER A 18 -24.70 5.53 6.27
N ALA A 19 -25.09 4.28 6.53
CA ALA A 19 -24.24 3.29 7.18
C ALA A 19 -23.03 2.94 6.31
N ALA A 20 -23.22 2.78 5.00
CA ALA A 20 -22.13 2.55 4.06
C ALA A 20 -21.13 3.72 4.03
N LEU A 21 -21.61 4.97 4.08
CA LEU A 21 -20.76 6.16 4.16
C LEU A 21 -19.92 6.19 5.44
N ILE A 22 -20.54 5.94 6.60
CA ILE A 22 -19.83 5.90 7.88
C ILE A 22 -18.77 4.80 7.88
N ALA A 23 -19.12 3.60 7.42
CA ALA A 23 -18.19 2.48 7.32
C ALA A 23 -17.02 2.79 6.38
N SER A 24 -17.30 3.39 5.21
CA SER A 24 -16.27 3.79 4.24
C SER A 24 -15.35 4.87 4.79
N PHE A 25 -15.91 5.87 5.48
CA PHE A 25 -15.14 6.92 6.12
C PHE A 25 -14.21 6.34 7.20
N TYR A 26 -14.74 5.51 8.09
CA TYR A 26 -13.95 4.83 9.12
C TYR A 26 -12.81 3.99 8.52
N ALA A 27 -13.11 3.19 7.50
CA ALA A 27 -12.12 2.40 6.77
C ALA A 27 -11.03 3.29 6.15
N SER A 28 -11.42 4.42 5.55
CA SER A 28 -10.48 5.37 4.93
C SER A 28 -9.54 6.02 5.95
N VAL A 29 -10.04 6.34 7.15
CA VAL A 29 -9.23 6.92 8.23
C VAL A 29 -8.20 5.92 8.72
N ILE A 30 -8.60 4.67 8.97
CA ILE A 30 -7.66 3.61 9.40
C ILE A 30 -6.61 3.35 8.32
N PHE A 31 -7.04 3.27 7.06
CA PHE A 31 -6.13 3.10 5.95
C PHE A 31 -5.11 4.25 5.88
N ALA A 32 -5.57 5.50 5.98
CA ALA A 32 -4.70 6.68 5.96
C ALA A 32 -3.71 6.70 7.12
N ILE A 33 -4.14 6.33 8.33
CA ILE A 33 -3.24 6.18 9.50
C ILE A 33 -2.18 5.11 9.20
N GLY A 34 -2.57 3.97 8.63
CA GLY A 34 -1.65 2.93 8.18
C GLY A 34 -0.64 3.46 7.16
N VAL A 35 -1.10 4.21 6.16
CA VAL A 35 -0.23 4.84 5.14
C VAL A 35 0.80 5.76 5.79
N ILE A 36 0.38 6.65 6.69
CA ILE A 36 1.28 7.58 7.38
C ILE A 36 2.33 6.81 8.19
N ILE A 37 1.91 5.80 8.96
CA ILE A 37 2.81 4.99 9.78
C ILE A 37 3.78 4.19 8.89
N GLY A 38 3.29 3.56 7.82
CA GLY A 38 4.11 2.83 6.87
C GLY A 38 5.17 3.73 6.22
N TYR A 39 4.76 4.92 5.77
CA TYR A 39 5.66 5.92 5.17
C TYR A 39 6.75 6.37 6.15
N ILE A 40 6.38 6.71 7.38
CA ILE A 40 7.34 7.13 8.41
C ILE A 40 8.26 5.96 8.78
N GLY A 41 7.71 4.76 8.96
CA GLY A 41 8.44 3.55 9.33
C GLY A 41 9.53 3.21 8.33
N ILE A 42 9.19 3.17 7.03
CA ILE A 42 10.19 2.88 6.00
C ILE A 42 11.21 4.01 5.86
N ASN A 43 10.80 5.27 6.03
CA ASN A 43 11.73 6.40 6.01
C ASN A 43 12.78 6.29 7.13
N LEU A 44 12.35 5.94 8.35
CA LEU A 44 13.26 5.71 9.48
C LEU A 44 14.17 4.50 9.24
N PHE A 45 13.61 3.40 8.70
CA PHE A 45 14.37 2.21 8.34
C PHE A 45 15.46 2.52 7.31
N CYS A 46 15.11 3.20 6.22
CA CYS A 46 16.04 3.60 5.17
C CYS A 46 17.14 4.52 5.73
N LYS A 47 16.79 5.55 6.51
CA LYS A 47 17.76 6.45 7.14
C LYS A 47 18.72 5.72 8.08
N LYS A 48 18.23 4.76 8.86
CA LYS A 48 19.03 4.10 9.89
C LYS A 48 19.86 2.93 9.37
N LEU A 49 19.40 2.21 8.34
CA LEU A 49 20.01 0.95 7.90
C LEU A 49 20.56 1.00 6.48
N VAL A 50 19.85 1.63 5.55
CA VAL A 50 20.28 1.69 4.15
C VAL A 50 21.34 2.78 3.98
N HIS A 51 21.09 3.98 4.51
CA HIS A 51 22.04 5.10 4.40
C HIS A 51 23.31 4.91 5.23
N THR A 52 23.25 4.14 6.32
CA THR A 52 24.42 3.77 7.12
C THR A 52 25.21 2.60 6.52
N GLY A 53 24.78 2.06 5.37
CA GLY A 53 25.44 0.96 4.68
C GLY A 53 25.29 -0.41 5.35
N LYS A 54 24.49 -0.51 6.42
CA LYS A 54 24.23 -1.79 7.12
C LYS A 54 23.44 -2.77 6.25
N ILE A 55 22.54 -2.25 5.42
CA ILE A 55 21.79 -3.03 4.43
C ILE A 55 22.13 -2.48 3.04
N LYS A 56 22.75 -3.31 2.21
CA LYS A 56 22.97 -2.98 0.81
C LYS A 56 21.65 -3.06 0.05
N ARG A 57 21.43 -2.13 -0.88
CA ARG A 57 20.29 -2.21 -1.81
C ARG A 57 20.34 -3.54 -2.55
N VAL A 58 19.18 -4.16 -2.71
CA VAL A 58 19.05 -5.41 -3.47
C VAL A 58 19.20 -5.08 -4.95
N VAL A 59 20.35 -5.44 -5.51
CA VAL A 59 20.64 -5.32 -6.94
C VAL A 59 20.85 -6.73 -7.46
N LEU A 60 20.02 -7.16 -8.41
CA LEU A 60 20.25 -8.40 -9.14
C LEU A 60 21.03 -8.09 -10.41
N ASP A 61 22.22 -8.68 -10.50
CA ASP A 61 23.03 -8.71 -11.70
C ASP A 61 22.49 -9.79 -12.64
N TYR A 62 21.88 -9.39 -13.77
CA TYR A 62 21.42 -10.32 -14.80
C TYR A 62 22.10 -9.99 -16.14
N GLY A 63 23.16 -10.73 -16.45
CA GLY A 63 23.98 -10.50 -17.65
C GLY A 63 24.49 -9.05 -17.73
N ASN A 64 24.10 -8.36 -18.81
CA ASN A 64 24.43 -6.95 -19.07
C ASN A 64 23.48 -5.95 -18.39
N TYR A 65 22.63 -6.38 -17.46
CA TYR A 65 21.66 -5.54 -16.77
C TYR A 65 21.80 -5.61 -15.25
N ASN A 66 21.53 -4.49 -14.60
CA ASN A 66 21.37 -4.34 -13.15
C ASN A 66 19.90 -4.05 -12.86
N ILE A 67 19.25 -4.95 -12.14
CA ILE A 67 17.88 -4.78 -11.69
C ILE A 67 17.92 -4.27 -10.25
N TYR A 68 17.49 -3.03 -10.05
CA TYR A 68 17.39 -2.43 -8.73
C TYR A 68 16.00 -2.72 -8.16
N PHE A 69 15.94 -3.44 -7.05
CA PHE A 69 14.69 -3.68 -6.34
C PHE A 69 14.34 -2.44 -5.54
N HIS A 70 13.45 -1.66 -6.13
CA HIS A 70 12.77 -0.57 -5.47
C HIS A 70 11.75 -1.13 -4.48
N HIS A 71 11.60 -0.49 -3.32
CA HIS A 71 10.70 -0.98 -2.27
C HIS A 71 9.24 -0.96 -2.73
N TRP A 72 8.85 -0.09 -3.66
CA TRP A 72 7.49 -0.12 -4.23
C TRP A 72 7.17 -1.44 -4.94
N ILE A 73 8.16 -2.09 -5.59
CA ILE A 73 7.97 -3.39 -6.25
C ILE A 73 7.72 -4.47 -5.19
N ILE A 74 8.46 -4.42 -4.08
CA ILE A 74 8.29 -5.34 -2.95
C ILE A 74 6.91 -5.14 -2.34
N GLY A 75 6.49 -3.89 -2.12
CA GLY A 75 5.15 -3.58 -1.63
C GLY A 75 4.06 -4.09 -2.56
N LEU A 76 4.20 -3.88 -3.87
CA LEU A 76 3.24 -4.36 -4.87
C LEU A 76 3.19 -5.89 -4.91
N PHE A 77 4.35 -6.56 -4.80
CA PHE A 77 4.42 -8.02 -4.72
C PHE A 77 3.71 -8.57 -3.47
N ILE A 78 3.90 -7.94 -2.31
CA ILE A 78 3.18 -8.30 -1.07
C ILE A 78 1.67 -8.18 -1.27
N LEU A 79 1.20 -7.09 -1.89
CA LEU A 79 -0.22 -6.92 -2.20
C LEU A 79 -0.74 -7.98 -3.17
N LEU A 80 0.01 -8.29 -4.23
CA LEU A 80 -0.37 -9.30 -5.23
C LEU A 80 -0.44 -10.71 -4.62
N VAL A 81 0.56 -11.10 -3.83
CA VAL A 81 0.58 -12.39 -3.13
C VAL A 81 -0.57 -12.44 -2.13
N GLY A 82 -0.81 -11.38 -1.37
CA GLY A 82 -1.94 -11.26 -0.46
C GLY A 82 -3.29 -11.39 -1.17
N PHE A 83 -3.41 -10.83 -2.37
CA PHE A 83 -4.61 -10.93 -3.20
C PHE A 83 -4.83 -12.36 -3.71
N ILE A 84 -3.82 -12.99 -4.30
CA ILE A 84 -3.93 -14.37 -4.82
C ILE A 84 -4.23 -15.36 -3.69
N SER A 85 -3.56 -15.22 -2.55
CA SER A 85 -3.76 -16.07 -1.37
C SER A 85 -5.03 -15.77 -0.58
N GLN A 86 -5.82 -14.77 -0.99
CA GLN A 86 -7.01 -14.26 -0.28
C GLN A 86 -6.73 -13.67 1.11
N ILE A 87 -5.48 -13.63 1.58
CA ILE A 87 -5.07 -13.04 2.85
C ILE A 87 -5.47 -11.57 2.93
N ILE A 88 -5.43 -10.85 1.81
CA ILE A 88 -5.77 -9.42 1.76
C ILE A 88 -7.20 -9.12 2.25
N TYR A 89 -8.13 -10.08 2.11
CA TYR A 89 -9.52 -9.92 2.57
C TYR A 89 -9.68 -10.17 4.07
N THR A 90 -8.72 -10.86 4.69
CA THR A 90 -8.67 -11.10 6.14
C THR A 90 -7.77 -10.11 6.87
N ALA A 91 -6.83 -9.49 6.15
CA ALA A 91 -5.89 -8.55 6.74
C ALA A 91 -6.61 -7.26 7.18
N PRO A 92 -6.34 -6.75 8.39
CA PRO A 92 -6.81 -5.44 8.79
C PRO A 92 -6.41 -4.36 7.77
N ILE A 93 -7.36 -3.49 7.39
CA ILE A 93 -7.13 -2.44 6.38
C ILE A 93 -5.96 -1.52 6.74
N PHE A 94 -5.65 -1.41 8.04
CA PHE A 94 -4.45 -0.77 8.57
C PHE A 94 -3.16 -1.29 7.92
N TRP A 95 -2.98 -2.61 7.83
CA TRP A 95 -1.77 -3.22 7.28
C TRP A 95 -1.66 -3.01 5.78
N ILE A 96 -2.79 -3.03 5.07
CA ILE A 96 -2.85 -2.67 3.64
C ILE A 96 -2.41 -1.21 3.48
N GLY A 97 -2.86 -0.32 4.37
CA GLY A 97 -2.39 1.06 4.46
C GLY A 97 -0.88 1.15 4.68
N CYS A 98 -0.31 0.40 5.62
CA CYS A 98 1.13 0.37 5.86
C CYS A 98 1.95 -0.01 4.62
N VAL A 99 1.52 -1.03 3.87
CA VAL A 99 2.15 -1.42 2.60
C VAL A 99 2.01 -0.32 1.55
N GLY A 100 0.83 0.33 1.49
CA GLY A 100 0.62 1.53 0.67
C GLY A 100 1.59 2.66 1.02
N GLY A 101 1.81 2.92 2.31
CA GLY A 101 2.77 3.91 2.79
C GLY A 101 4.21 3.61 2.35
N LEU A 102 4.60 2.33 2.34
CA LEU A 102 5.89 1.88 1.85
C LEU A 102 6.05 2.15 0.33
N ILE A 103 5.01 1.84 -0.45
CA ILE A 103 4.99 2.12 -1.89
C ILE A 103 5.08 3.63 -2.15
N PHE A 104 4.27 4.44 -1.45
CA PHE A 104 4.27 5.88 -1.62
C PHE A 104 5.62 6.51 -1.24
N HIS A 105 6.24 6.07 -0.15
CA HIS A 105 7.55 6.58 0.25
C HIS A 105 8.59 6.51 -0.88
N ASP A 106 8.65 5.36 -1.55
CA ASP A 106 9.62 5.11 -2.61
C ASP A 106 9.31 5.94 -3.88
N ILE A 107 8.03 6.04 -4.26
CA ILE A 107 7.58 6.86 -5.39
C ILE A 107 7.86 8.35 -5.16
N TYR A 108 7.63 8.85 -3.94
CA TYR A 108 7.81 10.27 -3.61
C TYR A 108 9.28 10.65 -3.35
N THR A 109 10.08 9.73 -2.83
CA THR A 109 11.46 10.02 -2.41
C THR A 109 12.49 9.71 -3.51
N ASP A 110 12.29 8.67 -4.32
CA ASP A 110 13.25 8.28 -5.36
C ASP A 110 12.87 8.86 -6.73
N LYS A 111 13.66 9.82 -7.24
CA LYS A 111 13.47 10.41 -8.58
C LYS A 111 13.59 9.39 -9.73
N LYS A 112 14.13 8.21 -9.47
CA LYS A 112 14.34 7.11 -10.43
C LYS A 112 13.50 5.87 -10.06
N TRP A 113 12.41 6.03 -9.31
CA TRP A 113 11.50 4.94 -8.93
C TRP A 113 11.06 4.08 -10.13
N TYR A 114 10.86 4.69 -11.30
CA TYR A 114 10.46 4.01 -12.55
C TYR A 114 11.61 3.29 -13.27
N LYS A 115 12.87 3.62 -12.95
CA LYS A 115 14.06 2.99 -13.55
C LYS A 115 14.46 1.77 -12.73
N VAL A 116 13.82 0.66 -13.02
CA VAL A 116 14.10 -0.63 -12.37
C VAL A 116 15.32 -1.31 -13.02
N ILE A 117 15.41 -1.25 -14.34
CA ILE A 117 16.45 -1.93 -15.13
C ILE A 117 17.46 -0.90 -15.62
N HIS A 118 18.73 -1.12 -15.31
CA HIS A 118 19.85 -0.35 -15.83
C HIS A 118 20.73 -1.24 -16.69
N ARG A 119 21.11 -0.77 -17.88
CA ARG A 119 22.14 -1.46 -18.66
C ARG A 119 23.50 -1.21 -17.99
N LYS A 120 24.28 -2.27 -17.79
CA LYS A 120 25.70 -2.15 -17.44
C LYS A 120 26.38 -1.46 -18.61
N ILE A 121 26.96 -0.30 -18.36
CA ILE A 121 27.88 0.30 -19.32
C ILE A 121 29.11 -0.61 -19.31
N PRO A 122 29.48 -1.24 -20.44
CA PRO A 122 30.71 -2.01 -20.50
C PRO A 122 31.87 -1.07 -20.15
N ARG A 123 32.65 -1.44 -19.13
CA ARG A 123 33.91 -0.77 -18.82
C ARG A 123 34.97 -1.21 -19.82
#